data_AF-A0A942G9J6-F1
#
_entry.id   AF-A0A942G9J6-F1
#
_cell.length_a   1.000
_cell.length_b   1.000
_cell.length_c   1.000
_cell.angle_alpha   90.00
_cell.angle_beta   90.00
_cell.angle_gamma   90.00
#
_symmetry.space_group_name_H-M   'P 1'
#
loop_
_entity.id
_entity.type
_entity.pdbx_description
1 polymer ?
#
loop_
_entity_poly.entity_id
_entity_poly.type
_entity_poly.pdbx_seq_one_letter_code
_entity_poly.pdbx_strand_id
1 'polypeptide(L)'
;MTLADELVLRCPHGGAALRRAGPVWRCDDGHSFDVARQGYVNLLVGRKHATGDTAPMIAARERVLAAGHLDVVTQALVEAC
;
A
#
# COMPACT_ATOMS: atom_id res chain seq x y z
N MET A 1 8.10 -11.72 -14.07
CA MET A 1 6.74 -11.16 -14.01
C MET A 1 6.70 -10.13 -12.90
N THR A 2 6.96 -8.87 -13.23
CA THR A 2 6.87 -7.77 -12.27
C THR A 2 5.40 -7.41 -12.11
N LEU A 3 4.83 -7.65 -10.92
CA LEU A 3 3.49 -7.22 -10.49
C LEU A 3 3.22 -5.70 -10.70
N ALA A 4 4.24 -4.92 -11.07
CA ALA A 4 4.14 -3.50 -11.34
C ALA A 4 3.45 -3.14 -12.67
N ASP A 5 3.40 -4.05 -13.65
CA ASP A 5 2.81 -3.74 -14.97
C ASP A 5 1.27 -3.85 -15.01
N GLU A 6 0.65 -4.46 -13.98
CA GLU A 6 -0.82 -4.61 -13.88
C GLU A 6 -1.46 -3.75 -12.78
N LEU A 7 -0.65 -3.05 -11.97
CA LEU A 7 -1.20 -2.23 -10.90
C LEU A 7 -1.74 -0.90 -11.46
N VAL A 8 -3.05 -0.84 -11.70
CA VAL A 8 -3.74 0.40 -12.12
C VAL A 8 -3.83 1.36 -10.93
N LEU A 9 -2.72 2.05 -10.64
CA LEU A 9 -2.69 3.13 -9.65
C LEU A 9 -3.42 4.37 -10.20
N ARG A 10 -4.26 4.97 -9.35
CA ARG A 10 -5.00 6.19 -9.67
C ARG A 10 -4.59 7.34 -8.76
N CYS A 11 -4.55 8.54 -9.33
CA CYS A 11 -4.25 9.75 -8.61
C CYS A 11 -5.33 10.03 -7.57
N PRO A 12 -5.01 10.20 -6.28
CA PRO A 12 -5.99 10.49 -5.25
C PRO A 12 -6.59 11.91 -5.36
N HIS A 13 -5.97 12.80 -6.14
CA HIS A 13 -6.50 14.14 -6.40
C HIS A 13 -7.55 14.18 -7.52
N GLY A 14 -7.34 13.39 -8.59
CA GLY A 14 -8.14 13.51 -9.83
C GLY A 14 -8.55 12.19 -10.49
N GLY A 15 -8.19 11.04 -9.94
CA GLY A 15 -8.54 9.72 -10.46
C GLY A 15 -7.80 9.28 -11.74
N ALA A 16 -7.02 10.17 -12.36
CA ALA A 16 -6.18 9.91 -13.52
C ALA A 16 -5.15 8.79 -13.24
N ALA A 17 -4.77 8.06 -14.29
CA ALA A 17 -3.78 6.99 -14.16
C ALA A 17 -2.42 7.54 -13.69
N LEU A 18 -1.80 6.85 -12.74
CA LEU A 18 -0.43 7.11 -12.32
C LEU A 18 0.52 6.26 -13.17
N ARG A 19 1.55 6.91 -13.72
CA ARG A 19 2.63 6.26 -14.46
C ARG A 19 3.94 6.39 -13.69
N ARG A 20 4.71 5.30 -13.68
CA ARG A 20 6.01 5.28 -13.01
C ARG A 20 7.05 6.00 -13.86
N ALA A 21 7.79 6.92 -13.24
CA ALA A 21 8.90 7.66 -13.82
C ALA A 21 10.09 7.62 -12.86
N GLY A 22 10.89 6.54 -12.91
CA GLY A 22 11.99 6.34 -11.96
C GLY A 22 11.48 6.11 -10.52
N PRO A 23 11.94 6.89 -9.52
CA PRO A 23 11.51 6.76 -8.13
C PRO A 23 10.20 7.51 -7.82
N VAL A 24 9.48 7.99 -8.84
CA VAL A 24 8.21 8.71 -8.64
C VAL A 24 7.08 8.11 -9.47
N TRP A 25 5.85 8.31 -9.01
CA TRP A 25 4.62 8.07 -9.76
C TRP A 25 3.96 9.41 -10.09
N ARG A 26 3.61 9.64 -11.36
CA ARG A 26 3.02 10.90 -11.82
C ARG A 26 1.74 10.67 -12.65
N CYS A 27 0.74 11.53 -12.47
CA CYS A 27 -0.45 11.57 -13.33
C CYS A 27 -0.34 12.68 -14.39
N ASP A 28 -1.25 12.67 -15.37
CA ASP A 28 -1.28 13.65 -16.46
C ASP A 28 -1.57 15.08 -16.02
N ASP A 29 -2.25 15.25 -14.88
CA ASP A 29 -2.47 16.56 -14.25
C ASP A 29 -1.24 17.08 -13.49
N GLY A 30 -0.13 16.34 -13.49
CA GLY A 30 1.16 16.77 -12.94
C GLY A 30 1.41 16.40 -11.46
N HIS A 31 0.44 15.85 -10.73
CA HIS A 31 0.64 15.36 -9.36
C HIS A 31 1.69 14.25 -9.31
N SER A 32 2.58 14.30 -8.33
CA SER A 32 3.73 13.40 -8.20
C SER A 32 3.82 12.82 -6.79
N PHE A 33 4.17 11.55 -6.70
CA PHE A 33 4.28 10.81 -5.44
C PHE A 33 5.59 10.02 -5.42
N ASP A 34 6.43 10.29 -4.42
CA ASP A 34 7.73 9.64 -4.28
C ASP A 34 7.58 8.20 -3.76
N VAL A 35 8.41 7.30 -4.29
CA VAL A 35 8.59 5.96 -3.75
C VAL A 35 9.54 6.05 -2.55
N ALA A 36 9.04 5.68 -1.38
CA ALA A 36 9.83 5.62 -0.17
C ALA A 36 10.95 4.57 -0.30
N ARG A 37 12.02 4.70 0.48
CA ARG A 37 13.15 3.74 0.46
C ARG A 37 12.75 2.28 0.72
N GLN A 38 11.61 2.07 1.39
CA GLN A 38 11.05 0.76 1.70
C GLN A 38 10.22 0.18 0.54
N GLY A 39 10.08 0.91 -0.59
CA GLY A 39 9.44 0.45 -1.81
C GLY A 39 7.95 0.80 -1.96
N TYR A 40 7.32 1.43 -0.96
CA TYR A 40 5.92 1.86 -1.04
C TYR A 40 5.78 3.30 -1.55
N VAL A 41 4.61 3.63 -2.09
CA VAL A 41 4.22 5.01 -2.47
C VAL A 41 3.08 5.49 -1.56
N ASN A 42 3.19 6.69 -1.00
CA ASN A 42 2.14 7.25 -0.14
C ASN A 42 1.15 8.06 -1.00
N LEU A 43 -0.10 7.60 -1.08
CA LEU A 43 -1.19 8.26 -1.83
C LEU A 43 -2.20 8.96 -0.90
N LEU A 44 -1.88 9.16 0.37
CA LEU A 44 -2.74 9.91 1.28
C LEU A 44 -2.75 11.39 0.91
N VAL A 45 -3.94 11.95 0.73
CA VAL A 45 -4.16 13.38 0.50
C VAL A 45 -4.39 14.09 1.84
N GLY A 46 -3.61 15.15 2.09
CA GLY A 46 -3.65 15.93 3.32
C GLY A 46 -2.86 15.32 4.50
N ARG A 47 -2.83 16.03 5.64
CA ARG A 47 -2.23 15.53 6.88
C ARG A 47 -3.28 14.77 7.69
N LYS A 48 -3.36 13.46 7.52
CA LYS A 48 -4.01 12.57 8.50
C LYS A 48 -2.94 11.87 9.32
N HIS A 49 -2.91 12.19 10.62
CA HIS A 49 -2.22 11.34 11.58
C HIS A 49 -3.16 10.19 11.90
N ALA A 50 -2.78 8.97 11.51
CA ALA A 50 -3.48 7.80 12.00
C ALA A 50 -3.32 7.75 13.52
N THR A 51 -4.45 7.75 14.24
CA THR A 51 -4.47 7.54 15.68
C THR A 51 -4.63 6.05 15.92
N GLY A 52 -3.63 5.42 16.53
CA GLY A 52 -3.53 3.96 16.60
C GLY A 52 -2.47 3.41 15.66
N ASP A 53 -2.07 2.16 15.83
CA ASP A 53 -0.89 1.53 15.19
C ASP A 53 0.44 2.18 15.59
N THR A 54 0.62 2.36 16.89
CA THR A 54 1.96 2.64 17.44
C THR A 54 2.91 1.47 17.19
N ALA A 55 4.23 1.70 17.22
CA ALA A 55 5.20 0.63 17.01
C ALA A 55 5.00 -0.59 17.96
N PRO A 56 4.70 -0.43 19.26
CA PRO A 56 4.36 -1.56 20.13
C PRO A 56 3.10 -2.32 19.69
N MET A 57 2.08 -1.63 19.19
CA MET A 57 0.85 -2.27 18.68
C MET A 57 1.11 -3.04 17.39
N ILE A 58 1.93 -2.49 16.48
CA ILE A 58 2.36 -3.17 15.25
C ILE A 58 3.11 -4.44 15.63
N ALA A 59 4.08 -4.37 16.54
CA ALA A 59 4.81 -5.54 17.00
C ALA A 59 3.90 -6.60 17.67
N ALA A 60 2.86 -6.17 18.40
CA ALA A 60 1.88 -7.09 18.96
C ALA A 60 1.05 -7.79 17.88
N ARG A 61 0.62 -7.05 16.86
CA ARG A 61 -0.10 -7.60 15.70
C ARG A 61 0.75 -8.63 14.96
N GLU A 62 2.02 -8.32 14.70
CA GLU A 62 2.96 -9.24 14.06
C GLU A 62 3.09 -10.56 14.83
N ARG A 63 3.19 -10.52 16.16
CA ARG A 63 3.24 -11.75 16.98
C ARG A 63 1.99 -12.61 16.86
N VAL A 64 0.80 -11.99 16.82
CA VAL A 64 -0.47 -12.71 16.68
C VAL A 64 -0.58 -13.35 15.30
N LEU A 65 -0.21 -12.63 14.24
CA LEU A 65 -0.24 -13.13 12.87
C LEU A 65 0.78 -14.27 12.68
N ALA A 66 1.99 -14.12 13.20
CA ALA A 66 3.04 -15.14 13.12
C ALA A 66 2.72 -16.41 13.92
N ALA A 67 1.83 -16.35 14.91
CA ALA A 67 1.36 -17.52 15.65
C ALA A 67 0.37 -18.40 14.85
N GLY A 68 -0.02 -17.98 13.65
CA GLY A 68 -0.87 -18.75 12.74
C GLY A 68 -2.36 -18.80 13.12
N HIS A 69 -2.78 -18.03 14.14
CA HIS A 69 -4.17 -18.01 14.60
C HIS A 69 -5.18 -17.59 13.52
N LEU A 70 -4.73 -16.84 12.50
CA LEU A 70 -5.56 -16.36 11.40
C LEU A 70 -5.26 -17.07 10.05
N ASP A 71 -4.47 -18.14 10.06
CA ASP A 71 -4.09 -18.85 8.83
C ASP A 71 -5.31 -19.45 8.14
N VAL A 72 -6.28 -19.98 8.89
CA VAL A 72 -7.52 -20.54 8.31
C VAL A 72 -8.31 -19.51 7.51
N VAL A 73 -8.35 -18.26 7.97
CA VAL A 73 -9.04 -17.16 7.26
C VAL A 73 -8.23 -16.79 6.02
N THR A 74 -6.91 -16.68 6.16
CA THR A 74 -6.01 -16.36 5.04
C THR A 74 -6.11 -17.41 3.94
N GLN A 75 -6.09 -18.70 4.30
CA GLN A 75 -6.19 -19.80 3.37
C GLN A 75 -7.55 -19.82 2.66
N ALA A 76 -8.65 -19.64 3.40
CA ALA A 76 -9.98 -19.56 2.80
C ALA A 76 -10.11 -18.41 1.79
N LEU A 77 -9.47 -17.26 2.05
CA LEU A 77 -9.45 -16.14 1.10
C LEU A 77 -8.64 -16.45 -0.16
N VAL A 78 -7.49 -17.12 -0.01
CA VAL A 78 -6.66 -17.55 -1.14
C VAL A 78 -7.41 -18.57 -2.00
N GLU A 79 -8.12 -19.52 -1.40
CA GLU A 79 -8.89 -20.53 -2.13
C GLU A 79 -10.12 -19.96 -2.86
N ALA A 80 -10.63 -18.82 -2.39
CA ALA A 80 -11.81 -18.17 -2.99
C ALA A 80 -11.47 -17.24 -4.18
N CYS A 81 -10.20 -16.90 -4.39
CA CYS A 81 -9.73 -16.02 -5.47
C CYS A 81 -9.21 -16.83 -6.66
#